data_AF-A0A1V2GB88-F1
#
_entry.id   AF-A0A1V2GB88-F1
#
_cell.length_a   1.000
_cell.length_b   1.000
_cell.length_c   1.000
_cell.angle_alpha   90.00
_cell.angle_beta   90.00
_cell.angle_gamma   90.00
#
_symmetry.space_group_name_H-M   'P 1'
#
loop_
_entity.id
_entity.type
_entity.pdbx_description
1 polymer ?
#
loop_
_entity_poly.entity_id
_entity_poly.type
_entity_poly.pdbx_seq_one_letter_code
_entity_poly.pdbx_strand_id
1 'polypeptide(L)' 'GIRILFDVVINHTGYATLADMQEFQFGALYLSGDEVKKTLGERWSDWKPAAGQTWHSFNDYINFSDKTGWDKWWGK' A
#
# COMPACT_ATOMS: atom_id res chain seq x y z
N GLY A 1 -21.00 -10.20 20.60
CA GLY A 1 -20.68 -8.77 20.50
C GLY A 1 -19.70 -8.58 19.36
N ILE A 2 -20.05 -7.75 18.38
CA ILE A 2 -19.16 -7.41 17.25
C ILE A 2 -17.95 -6.68 17.83
N ARG A 3 -16.77 -7.28 17.67
CA ARG A 3 -15.50 -6.60 17.94
C ARG A 3 -15.25 -5.70 16.74
N ILE A 4 -15.72 -4.46 16.82
CA ILE A 4 -15.18 -3.39 16.00
C ILE A 4 -13.73 -3.26 16.46
N LEU A 5 -12.81 -3.89 15.73
CA LEU A 5 -11.44 -3.40 15.71
C LEU A 5 -11.59 -1.99 15.16
N PHE A 6 -11.52 -1.01 16.06
CA PHE A 6 -11.05 0.32 15.71
C PHE A 6 -9.66 0.10 15.13
N ASP A 7 -9.61 -0.22 13.84
CA ASP A 7 -8.41 -0.02 13.06
C ASP A 7 -8.18 1.47 13.14
N VAL A 8 -7.19 1.82 13.95
CA VAL A 8 -6.92 3.17 14.34
C VAL A 8 -6.58 3.89 13.04
N VAL A 9 -7.48 4.79 12.63
CA VAL A 9 -7.11 5.92 11.78
C VAL A 9 -6.10 6.70 12.61
N ILE A 10 -4.82 6.30 12.55
CA ILE A 10 -3.73 7.14 12.99
C ILE A 10 -3.67 8.24 11.95
N ASN A 11 -4.34 9.33 12.31
CA ASN A 11 -4.03 10.66 11.84
C ASN A 11 -2.56 10.96 12.14
N HIS A 12 -1.66 10.52 11.27
CA HIS A 12 -0.35 11.12 11.10
C HIS A 12 -0.19 11.39 9.60
N THR A 13 0.22 12.61 9.27
CA THR A 13 0.29 13.20 7.94
C THR A 13 1.40 12.60 7.06
N GLY A 14 1.38 11.29 6.87
CA GLY A 14 2.20 10.58 5.89
C GLY A 14 1.34 9.47 5.30
N TYR A 15 0.58 9.77 4.24
CA TYR A 15 0.13 8.72 3.34
C TYR A 15 1.38 7.92 2.98
N ALA A 16 1.51 6.66 3.39
CA ALA A 16 2.58 5.86 2.81
C ALA A 16 2.27 5.78 1.33
N THR A 17 3.12 6.46 0.59
CA THR A 17 3.02 6.46 -0.84
C THR A 17 3.54 5.12 -1.34
N LEU A 18 3.17 4.77 -2.56
CA LEU A 18 3.79 3.64 -3.24
C LEU A 18 5.33 3.75 -3.24
N ALA A 19 5.88 4.96 -3.28
CA ALA A 19 7.32 5.19 -3.20
C ALA A 19 7.90 4.77 -1.83
N ASP A 20 7.25 5.11 -0.72
CA ASP A 20 7.69 4.72 0.61
C ASP A 20 7.64 3.19 0.79
N MET A 21 6.58 2.54 0.32
CA MET A 21 6.46 1.08 0.36
C MET A 21 7.60 0.40 -0.41
N GLN A 22 7.97 0.95 -1.56
CA GLN A 22 9.08 0.45 -2.37
C GLN A 22 10.44 0.72 -1.70
N GLU A 23 10.65 1.91 -1.15
CA GLU A 23 11.92 2.36 -0.55
C GLU A 23 12.23 1.62 0.75
N PHE A 24 11.25 1.49 1.63
CA PHE A 24 11.40 0.85 2.93
C PHE A 24 11.00 -0.64 2.94
N GLN A 25 10.59 -1.16 1.77
CA GLN A 25 10.19 -2.55 1.57
C GLN A 25 9.19 -3.05 2.64
N PHE A 26 8.15 -2.26 2.87
CA PHE A 26 7.05 -2.59 3.78
C PHE A 26 5.72 -2.64 3.03
N GLY A 27 4.73 -3.24 3.70
CA GLY A 27 3.41 -3.46 3.16
C GLY A 27 3.34 -4.73 2.33
N ALA A 28 2.12 -5.11 1.97
CA ALA A 28 1.85 -6.23 1.10
C ALA A 28 1.02 -5.75 -0.08
N LEU A 29 1.32 -6.25 -1.26
CA LEU A 29 0.48 -6.08 -2.44
C LEU A 29 -0.21 -7.41 -2.74
N TYR A 30 -1.41 -7.33 -3.32
CA TYR A 30 -2.05 -8.51 -3.92
C TYR A 30 -1.27 -9.01 -5.15
N LEU A 31 -0.51 -8.11 -5.77
CA LEU A 31 0.35 -8.36 -6.91
C LEU A 31 1.74 -8.80 -6.43
N SER A 32 2.37 -9.74 -7.13
CA SER A 32 3.73 -10.19 -6.81
C SER A 32 4.63 -10.27 -8.04
N GLY A 33 5.94 -10.08 -7.85
CA GLY A 33 6.95 -10.23 -8.90
C GLY A 33 6.68 -9.38 -10.16
N ASP A 34 6.53 -10.06 -11.30
CA ASP A 34 6.33 -9.41 -12.61
C ASP A 34 5.00 -8.66 -12.74
N GLU A 35 3.96 -9.05 -11.99
CA GLU A 35 2.66 -8.38 -12.04
C GLU A 35 2.71 -6.99 -11.43
N VAL A 36 3.50 -6.82 -10.37
CA VAL A 36 3.79 -5.52 -9.77
C VAL A 36 4.48 -4.62 -10.81
N LYS A 37 5.50 -5.14 -11.49
CA LYS A 37 6.25 -4.38 -12.49
C LYS A 37 5.41 -4.00 -13.70
N LYS A 38 4.46 -4.85 -14.12
CA LYS A 38 3.50 -4.52 -15.20
C LYS A 38 2.47 -3.47 -14.79
N THR A 39 2.05 -3.49 -13.52
CA THR A 39 0.97 -2.62 -13.03
C THR A 39 1.48 -1.28 -12.53
N LEU A 40 2.51 -1.30 -11.67
CA LEU A 40 3.10 -0.13 -11.01
C LEU A 40 4.38 0.36 -11.69
N GLY A 41 4.99 -0.44 -12.55
CA GLY A 41 6.27 -0.12 -13.18
C GLY A 41 7.49 -0.49 -12.31
N GLU A 42 8.67 -0.08 -12.76
CA GLU A 42 9.92 -0.25 -11.99
C GLU A 42 10.02 0.70 -10.81
N ARG A 43 9.48 1.91 -10.97
CA ARG A 43 9.41 2.94 -9.93
C ARG A 43 7.94 3.22 -9.67
N TRP A 44 7.46 2.85 -8.49
CA TRP A 44 6.05 3.05 -8.19
C TRP A 44 5.69 4.54 -8.02
N SER A 45 6.69 5.42 -7.84
CA SER A 45 6.54 6.88 -7.92
C SER A 45 6.03 7.36 -9.29
N ASP A 46 6.25 6.57 -10.35
CA ASP A 46 5.91 6.94 -11.72
C ASP A 46 4.54 6.38 -12.12
N TRP A 47 3.92 5.58 -11.25
CA TRP A 47 2.58 5.09 -11.45
C TRP A 47 1.59 6.25 -11.52
N LYS A 48 0.64 6.15 -12.46
CA LYS A 48 -0.40 7.16 -12.66
C LYS A 48 -1.75 6.47 -12.78
N PRO A 49 -2.83 7.09 -12.27
CA PRO A 49 -4.16 6.53 -12.45
C PRO A 49 -4.55 6.46 -13.92
N ALA A 50 -5.18 5.37 -14.32
CA ALA A 50 -5.81 5.24 -15.62
C ALA A 50 -7.09 6.09 -15.72
N ALA A 51 -7.67 6.19 -16.92
CA ALA A 51 -8.94 6.88 -17.12
C ALA A 51 -10.04 6.28 -16.21
N GLY A 52 -10.60 7.09 -15.31
CA GLY A 52 -11.59 6.67 -14.32
C GLY A 52 -11.02 6.26 -12.95
N GLN A 53 -9.70 6.24 -12.79
CA GLN A 53 -9.02 6.05 -11.51
C GLN A 53 -8.57 7.40 -10.92
N THR A 54 -8.27 7.39 -9.63
CA THR A 54 -7.70 8.53 -8.91
C THR A 54 -6.32 8.18 -8.37
N TRP A 55 -5.57 9.18 -7.91
CA TRP A 55 -4.31 8.95 -7.21
C TRP A 55 -4.45 8.08 -5.95
N HIS A 56 -5.66 7.80 -5.48
CA HIS A 56 -5.92 6.87 -4.37
C HIS A 56 -6.24 5.46 -4.82
N SER A 57 -6.49 5.22 -6.11
CA SER A 57 -6.84 3.89 -6.64
C SER A 57 -5.72 2.87 -6.50
N PHE A 58 -4.48 3.29 -6.22
CA PHE A 58 -3.42 2.33 -5.91
C PHE A 58 -3.69 1.53 -4.64
N ASN A 59 -4.49 2.07 -3.70
CA ASN A 59 -4.82 1.37 -2.45
C ASN A 59 -5.54 0.05 -2.72
N ASP A 60 -6.22 -0.09 -3.87
CA ASP A 60 -6.89 -1.32 -4.26
C ASP A 60 -5.90 -2.47 -4.52
N TYR A 61 -4.63 -2.16 -4.84
CA TYR A 61 -3.57 -3.16 -5.00
C TYR A 61 -2.90 -3.54 -3.68
N ILE A 62 -3.15 -2.77 -2.62
CA ILE A 62 -2.52 -2.95 -1.33
C ILE A 62 -3.34 -3.93 -0.48
N ASN A 63 -2.65 -4.97 -0.02
CA ASN A 63 -3.21 -5.93 0.91
C ASN A 63 -3.01 -5.47 2.36
N PHE A 64 -3.95 -4.67 2.86
CA PHE A 64 -3.98 -4.24 4.26
C PHE A 64 -4.26 -5.38 5.25
N SER A 65 -4.71 -6.55 4.78
CA SER A 65 -5.01 -7.70 5.64
C SER A 65 -3.77 -8.54 6.00
N ASP A 66 -2.66 -8.38 5.26
CA ASP A 66 -1.43 -9.16 5.49
C ASP A 66 -0.55 -8.53 6.56
N LYS A 67 -0.85 -8.85 7.82
CA LYS A 67 -0.11 -8.37 8.99
C LYS A 67 1.41 -8.55 8.92
N THR A 68 1.91 -9.53 8.16
CA THR A 68 3.36 -9.78 8.03
C THR A 68 4.05 -8.68 7.23
N GLY A 69 3.44 -8.24 6.13
CA GLY A 69 3.97 -7.13 5.32
C GLY A 69 3.96 -5.80 6.07
N TRP A 70 3.00 -5.63 6.97
CA TRP A 70 2.81 -4.40 7.76
C TRP A 70 3.60 -4.38 9.09
N ASP A 71 4.25 -5.47 9.47
CA ASP A 71 5.04 -5.54 10.72
C ASP A 71 6.19 -4.50 10.72
N LYS A 72 6.75 -4.20 9.54
CA LYS A 72 7.81 -3.19 9.37
C LYS A 72 7.30 -1.75 9.29
N TRP A 73 6.01 -1.54 9.02
CA TRP A 73 5.44 -0.19 8.88
C TRP A 73 5.53 0.59 10.20
N TRP A 74 5.25 -0.07 11.32
CA TRP A 74 5.11 0.62 12.59
C TRP A 74 6.43 0.93 13.30
N GLY A 75 7.56 0.44 12.79
CA GLY A 75 8.85 0.54 13.47
C GLY A 75 8.80 -0.15 14.84
N LYS A 76 9.40 -1.33 14.97
CA LYS A 76 9.72 -1.82 16.31
C LYS A 76 10.82 -0.99 16.95
#